data_AF-A0A7Y3XWN6-F1
#
_entry.id   AF-A0A7Y3XWN6-F1
#
_cell.length_a   1.000
_cell.length_b   1.000
_cell.length_c   1.000
_cell.angle_alpha   90.00
_cell.angle_beta   90.00
_cell.angle_gamma   90.00
#
_symmetry.space_group_name_H-M   'P 1'
#
loop_
_entity.id
_entity.type
_entity.pdbx_description
1 polymer ?
#
loop_
_entity_poly.entity_id
_entity_poly.type
_entity_poly.pdbx_seq_one_letter_code
_entity_poly.pdbx_strand_id
1 'polypeptide(L)'
;MKIAVKIIIVCMLFIVPFTGNAQNYCMNYHKKFCKTKKDDVFTYNGQSRSALFEGGQTSELRIVTYKGQDYRVTICADKVLGDVKVRILETKKVPVEKKRQEKVVEDVYDSDGNPTGETKEVVNTITETTYEEKVEVLYDNSKDNNAMEVEFSMVASKKLVLELTPSAGAGEMGCIGVLIQHMPTPKKGF
;
A
#
# COMPACT_ATOMS: atom_id res chain seq x y z
N MET A 1 -52.15 -26.69 25.95
CA MET A 1 -50.69 -26.55 26.18
C MET A 1 -49.83 -26.67 24.92
N LYS A 2 -49.96 -27.71 24.08
CA LYS A 2 -49.08 -27.93 22.91
C LYS A 2 -49.13 -26.83 21.82
N ILE A 3 -50.28 -26.17 21.64
CA ILE A 3 -50.46 -25.10 20.65
C ILE A 3 -49.83 -23.79 21.15
N ALA A 4 -49.97 -23.46 22.43
CA ALA A 4 -49.34 -22.28 23.04
C ALA A 4 -47.80 -22.35 22.97
N VAL A 5 -47.22 -23.54 23.20
CA VAL A 5 -45.77 -23.76 23.08
C VAL A 5 -45.28 -23.61 21.63
N LYS A 6 -46.06 -24.07 20.64
CA LYS A 6 -45.74 -23.87 19.21
C LYS A 6 -45.80 -22.41 18.79
N ILE A 7 -46.77 -21.64 19.29
CA ILE A 7 -46.89 -20.20 18.99
C ILE A 7 -45.72 -19.42 19.63
N ILE A 8 -45.31 -19.78 20.85
CA ILE A 8 -44.15 -19.17 21.51
C ILE A 8 -42.84 -19.45 20.74
N ILE A 9 -42.66 -20.68 20.24
CA ILE A 9 -41.46 -21.06 19.46
C ILE A 9 -41.44 -20.34 18.10
N VAL A 10 -42.60 -20.17 17.43
CA VAL A 10 -42.69 -19.46 16.15
C VAL A 10 -42.45 -17.95 16.33
N CYS A 11 -42.98 -17.33 17.39
CA CYS A 11 -42.72 -15.91 17.68
C CYS A 11 -41.24 -15.65 18.04
N MET A 12 -40.56 -16.57 18.73
CA MET A 12 -39.15 -16.42 19.08
C MET A 12 -38.22 -16.53 17.85
N LEU A 13 -38.65 -17.24 16.79
CA LEU A 13 -37.92 -17.34 15.51
C LEU A 13 -38.01 -16.07 14.64
N PHE A 14 -38.97 -15.17 14.90
CA PHE A 14 -39.16 -13.93 14.13
C PHE A 14 -38.51 -12.68 14.75
N ILE A 15 -37.87 -12.79 15.93
CA ILE A 15 -37.28 -11.65 16.64
C ILE A 15 -35.78 -11.44 16.31
N VAL A 16 -35.14 -12.35 15.57
CA VAL A 16 -33.72 -12.24 15.20
C VAL A 16 -33.61 -12.33 13.68
N PRO A 17 -33.39 -11.21 12.95
CA PRO A 17 -32.14 -10.45 13.05
C PRO A 17 -32.32 -8.92 12.79
N PHE A 18 -32.31 -8.08 13.83
CA PHE A 18 -32.22 -6.62 13.66
C PHE A 18 -30.87 -6.01 14.08
N THR A 19 -29.90 -6.83 14.47
CA THR A 19 -28.55 -6.39 14.85
C THR A 19 -27.59 -6.39 13.67
N GLY A 20 -27.86 -5.60 12.62
CA GLY A 20 -27.02 -5.52 11.41
C GLY A 20 -26.21 -4.23 11.24
N ASN A 21 -26.42 -3.20 12.07
CA ASN A 21 -25.95 -1.84 11.76
C ASN A 21 -24.73 -1.35 12.58
N ALA A 22 -24.25 -2.12 13.56
CA ALA A 22 -23.09 -1.72 14.37
C ALA A 22 -21.73 -2.13 13.76
N GLN A 23 -21.70 -2.96 12.72
CA GLN A 23 -20.46 -3.56 12.21
C GLN A 23 -19.73 -2.74 11.14
N ASN A 24 -20.16 -1.51 10.85
CA ASN A 24 -19.74 -0.79 9.63
C ASN A 24 -19.16 0.62 9.88
N TYR A 25 -18.69 0.93 11.09
CA TYR A 25 -18.23 2.27 11.46
C TYR A 25 -17.11 2.81 10.55
N CYS A 26 -16.06 2.01 10.29
CA CYS A 26 -14.96 2.42 9.39
C CYS A 26 -15.29 2.27 7.89
N MET A 27 -16.38 1.59 7.55
CA MET A 27 -16.71 1.35 6.15
C MET A 27 -17.15 2.66 5.49
N ASN A 28 -16.45 3.04 4.42
CA ASN A 28 -16.63 4.33 3.75
C ASN A 28 -16.37 5.56 4.66
N TYR A 29 -15.53 5.45 5.68
CA TYR A 29 -15.17 6.59 6.55
C TYR A 29 -14.70 7.80 5.73
N HIS A 30 -13.90 7.57 4.69
CA HIS A 30 -13.40 8.61 3.77
C HIS A 30 -14.51 9.39 3.05
N LYS A 31 -15.68 8.78 2.81
CA LYS A 31 -16.81 9.48 2.15
C LYS A 31 -17.55 10.41 3.11
N LYS A 32 -17.51 10.11 4.41
CA LYS A 32 -18.30 10.81 5.43
C LYS A 32 -17.49 11.89 6.13
N PHE A 33 -16.22 11.62 6.41
CA PHE A 33 -15.40 12.44 7.31
C PHE A 33 -14.27 13.20 6.60
N CYS A 34 -13.86 12.78 5.40
CA CYS A 34 -12.89 13.56 4.64
C CYS A 34 -13.60 14.74 3.97
N LYS A 35 -13.03 15.93 4.10
CA LYS A 35 -13.60 17.15 3.53
C LYS A 35 -13.46 17.11 2.02
N THR A 36 -14.57 17.32 1.31
CA THR A 36 -14.59 17.58 -0.13
C THR A 36 -14.86 19.06 -0.36
N LYS A 37 -14.18 19.65 -1.34
CA LYS A 37 -14.49 21.00 -1.81
C LYS A 37 -15.67 20.87 -2.79
N LYS A 38 -16.75 21.66 -2.63
CA LYS A 38 -17.99 21.50 -3.42
C LYS A 38 -17.86 21.98 -4.87
N ASP A 39 -17.01 22.98 -5.12
CA ASP A 39 -16.80 23.57 -6.46
C ASP A 39 -15.53 23.03 -7.14
N ASP A 40 -15.26 21.76 -6.91
CA ASP A 40 -13.96 21.16 -7.21
C ASP A 40 -13.98 20.38 -8.51
N VAL A 41 -12.98 20.64 -9.35
CA VAL A 41 -12.77 19.92 -10.63
C VAL A 41 -12.30 18.47 -10.41
N PHE A 42 -11.87 18.12 -9.20
CA PHE A 42 -11.44 16.78 -8.85
C PHE A 42 -12.61 15.82 -8.61
N THR A 43 -12.61 14.72 -9.35
CA THR A 43 -13.61 13.65 -9.26
C THR A 43 -13.16 12.52 -8.35
N TYR A 44 -14.10 11.92 -7.62
CA TYR A 44 -13.84 10.78 -6.75
C TYR A 44 -13.18 9.62 -7.52
N ASN A 45 -12.12 9.06 -6.94
CA ASN A 45 -11.44 7.88 -7.47
C ASN A 45 -11.85 6.61 -6.69
N GLY A 46 -12.19 5.54 -7.41
CA GLY A 46 -12.62 4.26 -6.84
C GLY A 46 -11.57 3.53 -5.99
N GLN A 47 -10.31 3.97 -6.04
CA GLN A 47 -9.22 3.47 -5.21
C GLN A 47 -9.23 4.05 -3.79
N SER A 48 -10.11 5.00 -3.48
CA SER A 48 -10.32 5.50 -2.11
C SER A 48 -10.71 4.35 -1.18
N ARG A 49 -10.15 4.33 0.03
CA ARG A 49 -10.33 3.26 1.01
C ARG A 49 -10.38 3.80 2.43
N SER A 50 -10.98 3.01 3.31
CA SER A 50 -10.98 3.25 4.74
C SER A 50 -10.70 1.96 5.46
N ALA A 51 -10.03 2.03 6.61
CA ALA A 51 -9.73 0.89 7.43
C ALA A 51 -9.71 1.29 8.91
N LEU A 52 -9.85 0.28 9.77
CA LEU A 52 -9.58 0.39 11.20
C LEU A 52 -8.07 0.30 11.42
N PHE A 53 -7.54 1.19 12.26
CA PHE A 53 -6.14 1.26 12.65
C PHE A 53 -6.03 1.15 14.17
N GLU A 54 -4.94 0.53 14.61
CA GLU A 54 -4.43 0.69 15.97
C GLU A 54 -3.36 1.78 16.01
N GLY A 55 -3.25 2.51 17.11
CA GLY A 55 -2.20 3.50 17.34
C GLY A 55 -0.80 2.93 17.11
N GLY A 56 0.05 3.66 16.37
CA GLY A 56 1.40 3.23 15.99
C GLY A 56 1.47 2.22 14.85
N GLN A 57 0.34 1.62 14.43
CA GLN A 57 0.33 0.64 13.35
C GLN A 57 0.56 1.33 12.00
N THR A 58 1.56 0.87 11.25
CA THR A 58 1.79 1.32 9.87
C THR A 58 1.00 0.45 8.89
N SER A 59 0.26 1.09 7.98
CA SER A 59 -0.50 0.41 6.93
C SER A 59 -0.23 1.02 5.56
N GLU A 60 -0.27 0.18 4.53
CA GLU A 60 -0.01 0.54 3.15
C GLU A 60 -1.28 0.46 2.30
N LEU A 61 -1.54 1.51 1.51
CA LEU A 61 -2.54 1.50 0.45
C LEU A 61 -1.84 1.68 -0.91
N ARG A 62 -1.92 0.64 -1.74
CA ARG A 62 -1.33 0.64 -3.08
C ARG A 62 -2.31 1.21 -4.10
N ILE A 63 -1.85 2.18 -4.89
CA ILE A 63 -2.67 2.87 -5.88
C ILE A 63 -1.96 2.91 -7.23
N VAL A 64 -2.74 2.96 -8.30
CA VAL A 64 -2.26 3.20 -9.66
C VAL A 64 -2.64 4.62 -10.05
N THR A 65 -1.63 5.38 -10.46
CA THR A 65 -1.77 6.75 -10.95
C THR A 65 -1.44 6.80 -12.44
N TYR A 66 -2.15 7.63 -13.20
CA TYR A 66 -2.03 7.69 -14.65
C TYR A 66 -1.38 9.00 -15.12
N LYS A 67 -0.56 8.91 -16.17
CA LYS A 67 0.03 10.07 -16.84
C LYS A 67 -1.05 11.08 -17.27
N GLY A 68 -0.77 12.37 -17.09
CA GLY A 68 -1.65 13.46 -17.51
C GLY A 68 -2.87 13.65 -16.61
N GLN A 69 -2.81 13.13 -15.38
CA GLN A 69 -3.79 13.39 -14.34
C GLN A 69 -3.14 14.07 -13.14
N ASP A 70 -3.90 14.96 -12.52
CA ASP A 70 -3.61 15.52 -11.21
C ASP A 70 -4.42 14.72 -10.19
N TYR A 71 -3.77 14.40 -9.08
CA TYR A 71 -4.37 13.68 -7.96
C TYR A 71 -4.39 14.55 -6.72
N ARG A 72 -5.48 14.45 -5.97
CA ARG A 72 -5.59 14.94 -4.61
C ARG A 72 -5.82 13.76 -3.69
N VAL A 73 -4.99 13.64 -2.66
CA VAL A 73 -5.13 12.65 -1.61
C VAL A 73 -5.41 13.38 -0.30
N THR A 74 -6.59 13.15 0.28
CA THR A 74 -7.03 13.72 1.55
C THR A 74 -7.21 12.60 2.57
N ILE A 75 -6.61 12.78 3.74
CA ILE A 75 -6.61 11.83 4.84
C ILE A 75 -7.52 12.41 5.94
N CYS A 76 -8.40 11.57 6.46
CA CYS A 76 -9.21 11.88 7.63
C CYS A 76 -9.08 10.74 8.63
N ALA A 77 -8.93 11.05 9.91
CA ALA A 77 -8.75 10.06 10.96
C ALA A 77 -9.60 10.41 12.18
N ASP A 78 -9.99 9.38 12.94
CA ASP A 78 -10.58 9.59 14.24
C ASP A 78 -9.58 10.28 15.18
N LYS A 79 -10.07 11.23 15.98
CA LYS A 79 -9.23 12.04 16.88
C LYS A 79 -8.41 11.22 17.87
N VAL A 80 -8.90 10.03 18.22
CA VAL A 80 -8.25 9.10 19.14
C VAL A 80 -6.89 8.61 18.60
N LEU A 81 -6.70 8.61 17.28
CA LEU A 81 -5.48 8.17 16.63
C LEU A 81 -4.36 9.22 16.62
N GLY A 82 -4.63 10.43 17.10
CA GLY A 82 -3.67 11.54 17.09
C GLY A 82 -3.32 12.00 15.68
N ASP A 83 -2.08 12.46 15.51
CA ASP A 83 -1.56 12.85 14.21
C ASP A 83 -1.26 11.61 13.36
N VAL A 84 -1.39 11.72 12.05
CA VAL A 84 -1.10 10.62 11.11
C VAL A 84 0.09 11.02 10.26
N LYS A 85 1.17 10.25 10.36
CA LYS A 85 2.29 10.36 9.44
C LYS A 85 1.87 9.76 8.09
N VAL A 86 2.07 10.52 7.03
CA VAL A 86 1.70 10.14 5.66
C VAL A 86 2.94 10.17 4.79
N ARG A 87 3.25 9.05 4.14
CA ARG A 87 4.31 8.96 3.13
C ARG A 87 3.76 8.45 1.81
N ILE A 88 4.22 9.02 0.70
CA ILE A 88 3.96 8.48 -0.64
C ILE A 88 5.26 7.91 -1.17
N LEU A 89 5.22 6.62 -1.52
CA LEU A 89 6.37 5.86 -1.96
C LEU A 89 6.20 5.39 -3.40
N GLU A 90 7.30 5.29 -4.14
CA GLU A 90 7.36 4.62 -5.44
C GLU A 90 8.28 3.40 -5.34
N THR A 91 7.79 2.24 -5.79
CA THR A 91 8.59 1.01 -5.84
C THR A 91 9.10 0.79 -7.26
N LYS A 92 10.42 0.75 -7.43
CA LYS A 92 11.10 0.51 -8.72
C LYS A 92 11.85 -0.81 -8.67
N LYS A 93 11.79 -1.60 -9.75
CA LYS A 93 12.63 -2.79 -9.91
C LYS A 93 13.97 -2.36 -10.48
N VAL A 94 15.05 -2.62 -9.74
CA VAL A 94 16.42 -2.26 -10.14
C VAL A 94 17.21 -3.55 -10.37
N PRO A 95 17.96 -3.67 -11.48
CA PRO A 95 18.85 -4.81 -11.68
C PRO A 95 20.00 -4.75 -10.68
N VAL A 96 20.24 -5.87 -10.00
CA VAL A 96 21.32 -6.09 -9.05
C VAL A 96 22.11 -7.31 -9.51
N GLU A 97 23.40 -7.08 -9.78
CA GLU A 97 24.34 -8.13 -10.12
C GLU A 97 24.78 -8.86 -8.84
N LYS A 98 24.45 -10.15 -8.75
CA LYS A 98 24.95 -11.03 -7.69
C LYS A 98 26.09 -11.86 -8.24
N LYS A 99 27.26 -11.76 -7.60
CA LYS A 99 28.43 -12.58 -7.93
C LYS A 99 28.43 -13.79 -7.03
N ARG A 100 28.36 -14.98 -7.62
CA ARG A 100 28.53 -16.26 -6.92
C ARG A 100 29.80 -16.93 -7.41
N GLN A 101 30.61 -17.41 -6.47
CA GLN A 101 31.77 -18.23 -6.79
C GLN A 101 31.36 -19.69 -6.80
N GLU A 102 31.67 -20.39 -7.89
CA GLU A 102 31.53 -21.83 -8.02
C GLU A 102 32.92 -22.42 -8.20
N LYS A 103 33.25 -23.43 -7.38
CA LYS A 103 34.51 -24.16 -7.50
C LYS A 103 34.29 -25.33 -8.44
N VAL A 104 34.99 -25.34 -9.57
CA VAL A 104 35.01 -26.44 -10.53
C VAL A 104 36.38 -27.09 -10.47
N VAL A 105 36.41 -28.41 -10.39
CA VAL A 105 37.65 -29.19 -10.45
C VAL A 105 37.88 -29.54 -11.93
N GLU A 106 39.01 -29.13 -12.47
CA GLU A 106 39.40 -29.40 -13.86
C GLU A 106 40.66 -30.27 -13.91
N ASP A 107 40.75 -31.17 -14.89
CA ASP A 107 41.93 -32.01 -15.14
C ASP A 107 43.04 -31.23 -15.86
N VAL A 108 44.31 -31.51 -15.52
CA VAL A 108 45.49 -30.91 -16.15
C VAL A 108 45.97 -31.80 -17.31
N TYR A 109 46.28 -31.18 -18.46
CA TYR A 109 46.75 -31.86 -19.67
C TYR A 109 48.20 -31.45 -20.01
N ASP A 110 49.00 -32.39 -20.50
CA ASP A 110 50.37 -32.15 -20.96
C ASP A 110 50.43 -31.51 -22.37
N SER A 111 51.64 -31.21 -22.86
CA SER A 111 51.87 -30.61 -24.18
C SER A 111 51.43 -31.49 -25.35
N ASP A 112 51.22 -32.79 -25.12
CA ASP A 112 50.79 -33.78 -26.09
C ASP A 112 49.28 -34.08 -26.00
N GLY A 113 48.58 -33.44 -25.05
CA GLY A 113 47.14 -33.55 -24.86
C GLY A 113 46.67 -34.72 -23.97
N ASN A 114 47.57 -35.39 -23.24
CA ASN A 114 47.23 -36.48 -22.33
C ASN A 114 46.93 -35.96 -20.92
N PRO A 115 45.97 -36.56 -20.19
CA PRO A 115 45.69 -36.20 -18.80
C PRO A 115 46.86 -36.61 -17.89
N THR A 116 47.35 -35.69 -17.06
CA THR A 116 48.50 -35.92 -16.17
C THR A 116 48.14 -36.64 -14.86
N GLY A 117 46.85 -36.76 -14.55
CA GLY A 117 46.35 -37.28 -13.26
C GLY A 117 46.34 -36.22 -12.14
N GLU A 118 46.78 -34.99 -12.41
CA GLU A 118 46.66 -33.85 -11.50
C GLU A 118 45.35 -33.08 -11.76
N THR A 119 44.71 -32.61 -10.70
CA THR A 119 43.51 -31.77 -10.77
C THR A 119 43.80 -30.37 -10.24
N LYS A 120 43.11 -29.36 -10.79
CA LYS A 120 43.16 -27.97 -10.31
C LYS A 120 41.76 -27.51 -9.85
N GLU A 121 41.69 -26.84 -8.70
CA GLU A 121 40.49 -26.09 -8.31
C GLU A 121 40.45 -24.77 -9.10
N VAL A 122 39.49 -24.64 -10.00
CA VAL A 122 39.21 -23.40 -10.72
C VAL A 122 38.01 -22.71 -10.06
N VAL A 123 38.22 -21.49 -9.58
CA VAL A 123 37.14 -20.65 -9.03
C VAL A 123 36.51 -19.87 -10.17
N ASN A 124 35.33 -20.30 -10.60
CA ASN A 124 34.52 -19.58 -11.57
C ASN A 124 33.67 -18.52 -10.87
N THR A 125 33.68 -17.28 -11.38
CA THR A 125 32.79 -16.22 -10.90
C THR A 125 31.59 -16.14 -11.83
N ILE A 126 30.43 -16.59 -11.35
CA ILE A 126 29.17 -16.50 -12.06
C ILE A 126 28.50 -15.18 -11.67
N THR A 127 28.16 -14.36 -12.66
CA THR A 127 27.41 -13.12 -12.45
C THR A 127 25.95 -13.36 -12.85
N GLU A 128 25.04 -13.28 -11.89
CA GLU A 128 23.60 -13.41 -12.11
C GLU A 128 22.93 -12.04 -11.95
N THR A 129 22.10 -11.64 -12.92
CA THR A 129 21.31 -10.40 -12.82
C THR A 129 19.96 -10.72 -12.18
N THR A 130 19.75 -10.20 -10.97
CA THR A 130 18.47 -10.30 -10.25
C THR A 130 17.78 -8.93 -10.23
N TYR A 131 16.46 -8.88 -10.06
CA TYR A 131 15.73 -7.61 -9.93
C TYR A 131 15.25 -7.46 -8.49
N GLU A 132 15.72 -6.41 -7.82
CA GLU A 132 15.30 -6.09 -6.45
C GLU A 132 14.38 -4.87 -6.44
N GLU A 133 13.41 -4.83 -5.51
CA GLU A 133 12.50 -3.71 -5.34
C GLU A 133 13.16 -2.62 -4.48
N LYS A 134 13.46 -1.48 -5.10
CA LYS A 134 13.94 -0.28 -4.43
C LYS A 134 12.76 0.65 -4.15
N VAL A 135 12.62 1.06 -2.90
CA VAL A 135 11.59 2.01 -2.45
C VAL A 135 12.17 3.42 -2.43
N GLU A 136 11.47 4.37 -3.05
CA GLU A 136 11.79 5.79 -3.05
C GLU A 136 10.66 6.58 -2.37
N VAL A 137 11.00 7.42 -1.39
CA VAL A 137 10.02 8.31 -0.72
C VAL A 137 9.83 9.55 -1.58
N LEU A 138 8.64 9.72 -2.17
CA LEU A 138 8.28 10.89 -2.98
C LEU A 138 7.71 12.04 -2.14
N TYR A 139 7.03 11.72 -1.03
CA TYR A 139 6.42 12.70 -0.13
C TYR A 139 6.42 12.19 1.31
N ASP A 140 6.59 13.11 2.27
CA ASP A 140 6.49 12.87 3.71
C ASP A 140 5.87 14.12 4.35
N ASN A 141 4.68 13.99 4.94
CA ASN A 141 3.93 15.13 5.47
C ASN A 141 4.60 15.79 6.68
N SER A 142 5.53 15.14 7.36
CA SER A 142 6.31 15.78 8.44
C SER A 142 7.15 16.96 7.93
N LYS A 143 7.44 16.99 6.63
CA LYS A 143 8.13 18.11 5.95
C LYS A 143 7.17 19.20 5.47
N ASP A 144 5.86 18.97 5.59
CA ASP A 144 4.77 19.87 5.18
C ASP A 144 3.80 20.09 6.34
N ASN A 145 4.34 20.41 7.52
CA ASN A 145 3.56 20.74 8.73
C ASN A 145 2.47 19.71 9.08
N ASN A 146 2.74 18.42 8.85
CA ASN A 146 1.81 17.31 9.04
C ASN A 146 0.49 17.48 8.23
N ALA A 147 0.58 18.05 7.03
CA ALA A 147 -0.56 18.19 6.13
C ALA A 147 -1.24 16.84 5.87
N MET A 148 -2.57 16.86 5.96
CA MET A 148 -3.44 15.70 5.71
C MET A 148 -4.07 15.74 4.31
N GLU A 149 -3.64 16.68 3.47
CA GLU A 149 -4.06 16.81 2.07
C GLU A 149 -2.81 17.07 1.25
N VAL A 150 -2.67 16.35 0.13
CA VAL A 150 -1.57 16.54 -0.81
C VAL A 150 -2.11 16.47 -2.24
N GLU A 151 -1.67 17.42 -3.06
CA GLU A 151 -1.98 17.48 -4.49
C GLU A 151 -0.70 17.28 -5.31
N PHE A 152 -0.77 16.46 -6.36
CA PHE A 152 0.38 16.22 -7.23
C PHE A 152 -0.05 15.86 -8.66
N SER A 153 0.79 16.22 -9.63
CA SER A 153 0.60 15.95 -11.06
C SER A 153 1.45 14.79 -11.55
N MET A 154 0.90 13.97 -12.44
CA MET A 154 1.59 12.78 -12.96
C MET A 154 2.15 13.00 -14.36
N VAL A 155 3.48 13.06 -14.48
CA VAL A 155 4.19 13.10 -15.77
C VAL A 155 4.31 11.72 -16.44
N ALA A 156 4.17 10.65 -15.64
CA ALA A 156 4.19 9.25 -16.08
C ALA A 156 3.25 8.44 -15.18
N SER A 157 2.69 7.34 -15.70
CA SER A 157 1.87 6.43 -14.91
C SER A 157 2.75 5.67 -13.91
N LYS A 158 2.35 5.63 -12.63
CA LYS A 158 3.13 5.02 -11.54
C LYS A 158 2.25 4.18 -10.62
N LYS A 159 2.85 3.13 -10.05
CA LYS A 159 2.30 2.44 -8.88
C LYS A 159 2.88 3.11 -7.63
N LEU A 160 2.01 3.74 -6.85
CA LEU A 160 2.41 4.42 -5.61
C LEU A 160 1.90 3.63 -4.41
N VAL A 161 2.60 3.77 -3.30
CA VAL A 161 2.20 3.22 -2.00
C VAL A 161 2.00 4.40 -1.05
N LEU A 162 0.78 4.54 -0.54
CA LEU A 162 0.44 5.47 0.53
C LEU A 162 0.66 4.75 1.85
N GLU A 163 1.64 5.18 2.61
CA GLU A 163 1.93 4.63 3.93
C GLU A 163 1.39 5.58 5.01
N LEU A 164 0.64 5.03 5.96
CA LEU A 164 -0.04 5.76 7.01
C LEU A 164 0.33 5.18 8.37
N THR A 165 0.75 6.05 9.29
CA THR A 165 1.09 5.66 10.66
C THR A 165 0.48 6.66 11.65
N PRO A 166 -0.56 6.30 12.42
CA PRO A 166 -1.10 7.14 13.48
C PRO A 166 -0.13 7.22 14.66
N SER A 167 -0.08 8.36 15.32
CA SER A 167 0.85 8.64 16.43
C SER A 167 0.33 8.18 17.79
N ALA A 168 -0.94 7.78 17.88
CA ALA A 168 -1.52 7.25 19.12
C ALA A 168 -0.78 6.01 19.64
N GLY A 169 -0.91 5.76 20.94
CA GLY A 169 -0.34 4.58 21.58
C GLY A 169 -1.08 3.29 21.21
N ALA A 170 -0.42 2.15 21.45
CA ALA A 170 -1.03 0.84 21.28
C ALA A 170 -2.31 0.70 22.13
N GLY A 171 -3.31 -0.02 21.60
CA GLY A 171 -4.64 -0.16 22.20
C GLY A 171 -5.65 0.93 21.82
N GLU A 172 -5.22 2.08 21.31
CA GLU A 172 -6.13 3.10 20.76
C GLU A 172 -6.56 2.69 19.35
N MET A 173 -7.87 2.49 19.15
CA MET A 173 -8.43 2.05 17.87
C MET A 173 -9.31 3.13 17.26
N GLY A 174 -9.12 3.37 15.96
CA GLY A 174 -9.92 4.36 15.23
C GLY A 174 -9.89 4.11 13.72
N CYS A 175 -10.77 4.79 13.00
CA CYS A 175 -10.82 4.70 11.55
C CYS A 175 -9.90 5.74 10.91
N ILE A 176 -9.23 5.33 9.84
CA ILE A 176 -8.60 6.26 8.90
C ILE A 176 -9.27 6.08 7.53
N GLY A 177 -9.61 7.20 6.91
CA GLY A 177 -10.08 7.29 5.54
C GLY A 177 -9.05 7.97 4.64
N VAL A 178 -8.80 7.35 3.50
CA VAL A 178 -8.03 7.92 2.39
C VAL A 178 -8.99 8.22 1.26
N LEU A 179 -9.27 9.50 1.06
CA LEU A 179 -10.03 10.00 -0.07
C LEU A 179 -9.06 10.36 -1.20
N ILE A 180 -9.19 9.66 -2.32
CA ILE A 180 -8.43 9.94 -3.53
C ILE A 180 -9.37 10.56 -4.54
N GLN A 181 -8.99 11.72 -5.05
CA GLN A 181 -9.67 12.35 -6.16
C GLN A 181 -8.68 12.58 -7.30
N HIS A 182 -9.20 12.72 -8.51
CA HIS A 182 -8.40 12.94 -9.70
C HIS A 182 -9.10 13.84 -10.71
N MET A 183 -8.32 14.54 -11.51
CA MET A 183 -8.78 15.29 -12.67
C MET A 183 -7.77 15.17 -13.81
N PRO A 184 -8.17 15.36 -15.07
CA PRO A 184 -7.21 15.57 -16.15
C PRO A 184 -6.34 16.80 -15.86
N THR A 185 -5.01 16.68 -16.02
CA THR A 185 -4.10 17.82 -15.87
C THR A 185 -4.48 18.89 -16.90
N PRO A 186 -4.74 20.15 -16.49
CA PRO A 186 -5.06 21.22 -17.43
C PRO A 186 -3.91 21.42 -18.42
N LYS A 187 -4.24 21.63 -19.70
CA LYS A 187 -3.23 21.99 -20.72
C LYS A 187 -2.58 23.31 -20.30
N LYS A 188 -1.24 23.31 -20.17
CA LYS A 188 -0.46 24.53 -19.96
C LYS A 188 0.08 24.98 -21.32
N GLY A 189 -0.18 26.24 -21.68
CA GLY A 189 0.21 26.82 -22.98
C GLY A 189 -1.01 27.27 -23.80
N PHE A 190 -0.74 28.06 -24.86
CA PHE A 190 -1.73 28.46 -25.86
C PHE A 190 -1.83 27.39 -26.95
#